data_AF-A0A6I3L4Q2-F1
#
_entry.id   AF-A0A6I3L4Q2-F1
#
_cell.length_a   1.000
_cell.length_b   1.000
_cell.length_c   1.000
_cell.angle_alpha   90.00
_cell.angle_beta   90.00
_cell.angle_gamma   90.00
#
_symmetry.space_group_name_H-M   'P 1'
#
loop_
_entity.id
_entity.type
_entity.pdbx_description
1 polymer ?
#
loop_
_entity_poly.entity_id
_entity_poly.type
_entity_poly.pdbx_seq_one_letter_code
_entity_poly.pdbx_strand_id
1 'polypeptide(L)'
;MDVAEDRIPGQDVARPGPRAVERSSDVEKRQISNEARLIRGAFRAAGLAVGTAVRGTEWAVGTSVEITKQLTQAALDGESSADIAERTGAALRSIARSALGVTEGSVREIVSYVPTPTGAPQSAVTTGLVRSATADDLRRRGDALLARSADVYFTEDVHPAYDRILDQLAPDEARILRFMALQGPQPSVDVRTNRPLGIGSELVAGDLTSVPEQSGVRYPDRSRHYLINLNRLGLTMTSDDPVVLSRYMVLEVQPVVEQALKKAGRVPKIVRKSLRLTEFGEDFCHTCFSING
;
A
#
# COMPACT_ATOMS: atom_id res chain seq x y z
N MET A 1 -93.33 6.49 2.15
CA MET A 1 -92.52 5.85 3.19
C MET A 1 -91.11 6.36 2.98
N ASP A 2 -90.68 7.26 3.88
CA ASP A 2 -89.35 7.82 4.21
C ASP A 2 -88.29 7.96 3.10
N VAL A 3 -87.86 9.16 2.69
CA VAL A 3 -87.11 10.25 3.39
C VAL A 3 -85.60 9.97 3.53
N ALA A 4 -84.84 10.93 2.98
CA ALA A 4 -83.45 11.33 3.24
C ALA A 4 -82.31 10.60 2.53
N GLU A 5 -81.80 11.22 1.46
CA GLU A 5 -80.35 11.28 1.23
C GLU A 5 -79.94 12.76 1.20
N ASP A 6 -79.02 13.08 2.10
CA ASP A 6 -78.69 14.43 2.56
C ASP A 6 -77.77 15.18 1.59
N ARG A 7 -77.90 16.50 1.60
CA ARG A 7 -77.15 17.46 0.79
C ARG A 7 -75.99 17.99 1.64
N ILE A 8 -74.87 18.40 1.03
CA ILE A 8 -74.19 19.72 1.21
C ILE A 8 -72.81 19.70 0.49
N PRO A 9 -72.36 20.83 -0.11
CA PRO A 9 -71.25 20.89 -1.08
C PRO A 9 -69.97 21.57 -0.55
N GLY A 10 -68.88 21.43 -1.33
CA GLY A 10 -67.84 22.45 -1.49
C GLY A 10 -66.60 22.34 -0.60
N GLN A 11 -65.46 21.96 -1.21
CA GLN A 11 -64.16 22.50 -0.79
C GLN A 11 -63.15 22.48 -1.95
N ASP A 12 -62.79 23.69 -2.39
CA ASP A 12 -61.62 24.00 -3.20
C ASP A 12 -60.35 23.58 -2.47
N VAL A 13 -59.49 22.80 -3.13
CA VAL A 13 -58.09 22.62 -2.71
C VAL A 13 -57.19 22.92 -3.90
N ALA A 14 -56.62 24.12 -3.84
CA ALA A 14 -55.68 24.67 -4.79
C ALA A 14 -54.40 23.81 -4.91
N ARG A 15 -53.92 23.64 -6.14
CA ARG A 15 -52.61 23.05 -6.47
C ARG A 15 -51.48 24.01 -6.05
N PRO A 16 -50.44 23.57 -5.32
CA PRO A 16 -49.24 24.38 -5.14
C PRO A 16 -48.33 24.27 -6.37
N GLY A 17 -47.98 25.42 -6.95
CA GLY A 17 -47.01 25.55 -8.06
C GLY A 17 -45.55 25.32 -7.62
N PRO A 18 -44.61 25.28 -8.57
CA PRO A 18 -43.22 24.96 -8.28
C PRO A 18 -42.53 26.13 -7.58
N ARG A 19 -41.95 25.89 -6.40
CA ARG A 19 -41.08 26.84 -5.72
C ARG A 19 -39.76 26.96 -6.47
N ALA A 20 -39.56 28.11 -7.10
CA ALA A 20 -38.25 28.62 -7.49
C ALA A 20 -37.41 28.83 -6.23
N VAL A 21 -36.27 28.14 -6.14
CA VAL A 21 -35.28 28.38 -5.09
C VAL A 21 -34.33 29.45 -5.61
N GLU A 22 -34.56 30.69 -5.18
CA GLU A 22 -33.63 31.79 -5.36
C GLU A 22 -32.30 31.48 -4.65
N ARG A 23 -31.21 31.51 -5.42
CA ARG A 23 -29.85 31.48 -4.89
C ARG A 23 -29.59 32.78 -4.13
N SER A 24 -29.61 32.70 -2.81
CA SER A 24 -29.05 33.73 -1.94
C SER A 24 -27.54 33.77 -2.12
N SER A 25 -27.06 34.79 -2.81
CA SER A 25 -25.68 35.25 -2.78
C SER A 25 -25.49 36.11 -1.54
N ASP A 26 -24.68 35.68 -0.58
CA ASP A 26 -23.74 36.53 0.16
C ASP A 26 -22.95 35.72 1.20
N VAL A 27 -21.75 36.24 1.52
CA VAL A 27 -20.72 35.73 2.46
C VAL A 27 -19.82 34.66 1.81
N GLU A 28 -18.54 34.89 1.48
CA GLU A 28 -17.48 35.46 2.31
C GLU A 28 -16.33 35.98 1.41
N LYS A 29 -16.16 37.31 1.33
CA LYS A 29 -14.90 37.92 0.87
C LYS A 29 -13.92 37.91 2.04
N ARG A 30 -13.02 36.92 2.07
CA ARG A 30 -11.82 37.00 2.90
C ARG A 30 -10.59 37.24 2.02
N GLN A 31 -9.99 38.38 2.32
CA GLN A 31 -8.72 38.88 1.80
C GLN A 31 -7.64 37.80 1.91
N ILE A 32 -7.03 37.47 0.77
CA ILE A 32 -5.65 36.96 0.76
C ILE A 32 -4.82 37.97 0.00
N SER A 33 -3.77 38.39 0.69
CA SER A 33 -2.87 39.51 0.44
C SER A 33 -2.31 39.57 -0.98
N ASN A 34 -2.19 40.81 -1.48
CA ASN A 34 -1.58 41.20 -2.75
C ASN A 34 -0.03 41.33 -2.70
N GLU A 35 0.65 40.79 -1.68
CA GLU A 35 2.09 40.92 -1.54
C GLU A 35 2.83 39.62 -1.85
N ALA A 36 3.23 39.47 -3.13
CA ALA A 36 4.43 38.77 -3.63
C ALA A 36 4.42 38.58 -5.16
N ARG A 37 3.60 39.34 -5.90
CA ARG A 37 3.88 39.65 -7.31
C ARG A 37 5.02 40.65 -7.37
N LEU A 38 6.25 40.18 -7.41
CA LEU A 38 7.50 40.83 -7.86
C LEU A 38 8.60 39.86 -7.41
N ILE A 39 9.14 39.00 -8.27
CA ILE A 39 10.36 39.28 -9.01
C ILE A 39 10.35 38.41 -10.27
N ARG A 40 10.29 39.06 -11.43
CA ARG A 40 10.61 38.48 -12.73
C ARG A 40 11.88 39.18 -13.19
N GLY A 41 12.98 38.45 -13.30
CA GLY A 41 14.25 39.01 -13.77
C GLY A 41 15.32 37.95 -13.94
N ALA A 42 15.52 37.56 -15.19
CA ALA A 42 16.74 37.04 -15.82
C ALA A 42 17.62 36.03 -15.04
N PHE A 43 17.78 34.81 -15.58
CA PHE A 43 19.01 34.39 -16.25
C PHE A 43 18.80 33.01 -16.88
N ARG A 44 18.84 32.95 -18.22
CA ARG A 44 19.09 31.73 -18.99
C ARG A 44 20.52 31.82 -19.48
N ALA A 45 21.40 30.96 -18.99
CA ALA A 45 22.56 30.44 -19.71
C ALA A 45 23.15 29.25 -18.93
N ALA A 46 23.41 28.17 -19.65
CA ALA A 46 23.94 26.90 -19.15
C ALA A 46 25.43 26.98 -18.78
N GLY A 47 25.91 26.04 -17.96
CA GLY A 47 27.34 25.79 -17.80
C GLY A 47 27.68 24.96 -16.56
N LEU A 48 28.30 23.80 -16.79
CA LEU A 48 28.81 22.83 -15.81
C LEU A 48 29.84 23.41 -14.84
N ALA A 49 29.80 23.02 -13.56
CA ALA A 49 30.94 22.77 -12.64
C ALA A 49 30.38 22.42 -11.24
N VAL A 50 30.48 21.17 -10.77
CA VAL A 50 31.50 20.64 -9.83
C VAL A 50 31.48 21.31 -8.44
N GLY A 51 31.35 20.48 -7.40
CA GLY A 51 31.10 20.81 -5.99
C GLY A 51 32.14 21.73 -5.32
N THR A 52 31.93 22.16 -4.08
CA THR A 52 31.68 21.34 -2.88
C THR A 52 31.24 22.24 -1.71
N ALA A 53 30.51 21.70 -0.72
CA ALA A 53 30.95 21.71 0.69
C ALA A 53 29.96 21.04 1.68
N VAL A 54 30.42 19.92 2.24
CA VAL A 54 30.60 19.65 3.68
C VAL A 54 29.35 19.51 4.56
N ARG A 55 29.10 18.28 5.01
CA ARG A 55 29.20 17.87 6.43
C ARG A 55 29.20 16.34 6.54
N GLY A 56 30.31 15.80 7.03
CA GLY A 56 30.49 14.37 7.33
C GLY A 56 31.96 14.09 7.60
N THR A 57 32.36 14.20 8.86
CA THR A 57 33.72 13.92 9.34
C THR A 57 33.97 12.41 9.44
N GLU A 58 35.24 12.07 9.19
CA GLU A 58 35.96 10.84 9.55
C GLU A 58 35.59 9.54 8.79
N TRP A 59 36.21 9.37 7.61
CA TRP A 59 37.06 8.22 7.26
C TRP A 59 37.71 8.52 5.90
N ALA A 60 38.80 9.28 5.93
CA ALA A 60 39.61 9.56 4.73
C ALA A 60 41.08 9.73 5.14
N VAL A 61 41.88 8.67 5.06
CA VAL A 61 43.33 8.78 4.82
C VAL A 61 43.82 7.55 4.04
N GLY A 62 44.29 7.77 2.81
CA GLY A 62 44.91 6.80 1.90
C GLY A 62 43.87 6.07 1.04
N THR A 63 43.68 6.34 -0.26
CA THR A 63 44.70 6.27 -1.31
C THR A 63 44.12 6.92 -2.58
N SER A 64 44.45 8.19 -2.86
CA SER A 64 43.93 8.90 -4.05
C SER A 64 45.03 9.50 -4.94
N VAL A 65 46.30 9.10 -4.76
CA VAL A 65 47.42 9.69 -5.51
C VAL A 65 47.99 8.74 -6.57
N GLU A 66 47.78 7.43 -6.49
CA GLU A 66 48.33 6.48 -7.46
C GLU A 66 47.45 6.28 -8.72
N ILE A 67 46.14 6.47 -8.59
CA ILE A 67 45.16 6.11 -9.64
C ILE A 67 45.18 7.12 -10.80
N THR A 68 45.51 8.39 -10.54
CA THR A 68 45.54 9.44 -11.56
C THR A 68 46.75 9.32 -12.50
N LYS A 69 47.88 8.77 -12.03
CA LYS A 69 49.10 8.67 -12.85
C LYS A 69 49.04 7.51 -13.85
N GLN A 70 48.39 6.40 -13.48
CA GLN A 70 48.28 5.21 -14.34
C GLN A 70 47.21 5.35 -15.43
N LEU A 71 46.12 6.08 -15.17
CA LEU A 71 45.10 6.34 -16.21
C LEU A 71 45.61 7.24 -17.35
N THR A 72 46.62 8.08 -17.06
CA THR A 72 47.19 9.01 -18.05
C THR A 72 48.26 8.35 -18.91
N GLN A 73 48.91 7.28 -18.42
CA GLN A 73 49.92 6.52 -19.17
C GLN A 73 49.32 5.39 -20.02
N ALA A 74 48.26 4.72 -19.54
CA ALA A 74 47.60 3.64 -20.30
C ALA A 74 46.89 4.11 -21.59
N ALA A 75 46.54 5.40 -21.68
CA ALA A 75 45.95 5.98 -22.88
C ALA A 75 46.98 6.30 -23.99
N LEU A 76 48.29 6.30 -23.67
CA LEU A 76 49.34 6.67 -24.61
C LEU A 76 50.08 5.45 -25.20
N ASP A 77 50.05 4.29 -24.54
CA ASP A 77 50.84 3.11 -24.96
C ASP A 77 50.07 2.06 -25.78
N GLY A 78 48.79 2.29 -26.12
CA GLY A 78 48.07 1.44 -27.08
C GLY A 78 48.00 -0.04 -26.70
N GLU A 79 47.87 -0.35 -25.41
CA GLU A 79 47.80 -1.73 -24.92
C GLU A 79 46.48 -2.42 -25.29
N SER A 80 46.59 -3.71 -25.65
CA SER A 80 45.48 -4.58 -26.04
C SER A 80 44.46 -4.71 -24.89
N SER A 81 43.18 -4.57 -25.22
CA SER A 81 42.04 -4.67 -24.30
C SER A 81 41.96 -5.99 -23.52
N ALA A 82 42.66 -7.03 -23.97
CA ALA A 82 42.77 -8.30 -23.26
C ALA A 82 43.60 -8.19 -21.97
N ASP A 83 44.71 -7.46 -21.99
CA ASP A 83 45.63 -7.36 -20.85
C ASP A 83 45.03 -6.50 -19.71
N ILE A 84 44.24 -5.49 -20.09
CA ILE A 84 43.49 -4.63 -19.15
C ILE A 84 42.39 -5.44 -18.47
N ALA A 85 41.62 -6.24 -19.22
CA ALA A 85 40.54 -7.06 -18.68
C ALA A 85 41.07 -8.12 -17.69
N GLU A 86 42.20 -8.74 -18.00
CA GLU A 86 42.81 -9.77 -17.14
C GLU A 86 43.33 -9.17 -15.83
N ARG A 87 44.01 -8.01 -15.90
CA ARG A 87 44.58 -7.34 -14.73
C ARG A 87 43.51 -6.69 -13.84
N THR A 88 42.46 -6.09 -14.43
CA THR A 88 41.29 -5.58 -13.69
C THR A 88 40.50 -6.71 -13.03
N GLY A 89 40.35 -7.84 -13.72
CA GLY A 89 39.72 -9.04 -13.17
C GLY A 89 40.45 -9.60 -11.95
N ALA A 90 41.79 -9.62 -11.97
CA ALA A 90 42.60 -10.07 -10.84
C ALA A 90 42.48 -9.12 -9.62
N ALA A 91 42.48 -7.80 -9.84
CA ALA A 91 42.34 -6.80 -8.78
C ALA A 91 40.95 -6.82 -8.12
N LEU A 92 39.88 -6.96 -8.90
CA LEU A 92 38.53 -7.12 -8.35
C LEU A 92 38.38 -8.41 -7.54
N ARG A 93 39.04 -9.48 -7.97
CA ARG A 93 39.02 -10.78 -7.27
C ARG A 93 39.71 -10.71 -5.91
N SER A 94 40.80 -9.94 -5.78
CA SER A 94 41.45 -9.71 -4.48
C SER A 94 40.61 -8.85 -3.55
N ILE A 95 39.92 -7.83 -4.08
CA ILE A 95 39.05 -6.95 -3.30
C ILE A 95 37.80 -7.70 -2.80
N ALA A 96 37.20 -8.55 -3.65
CA ALA A 96 36.07 -9.39 -3.27
C ALA A 96 36.44 -10.41 -2.19
N ARG A 97 37.66 -11.00 -2.26
CA ARG A 97 38.15 -11.91 -1.20
C ARG A 97 38.43 -11.20 0.12
N SER A 98 39.00 -10.00 0.11
CA SER A 98 39.41 -9.31 1.33
C SER A 98 38.28 -8.57 2.04
N ALA A 99 37.28 -8.06 1.29
CA ALA A 99 36.24 -7.20 1.84
C ALA A 99 34.92 -7.92 2.16
N LEU A 100 34.60 -9.01 1.46
CA LEU A 100 33.25 -9.60 1.50
C LEU A 100 33.19 -11.05 2.02
N GLY A 101 34.33 -11.69 2.29
CA GLY A 101 34.35 -13.02 2.94
C GLY A 101 33.51 -14.09 2.23
N VAL A 102 33.39 -14.03 0.91
CA VAL A 102 32.51 -14.90 0.12
C VAL A 102 33.27 -16.16 -0.31
N THR A 103 32.69 -17.33 0.00
CA THR A 103 33.22 -18.66 -0.36
C THR A 103 33.16 -18.92 -1.87
N GLU A 104 34.07 -19.79 -2.33
CA GLU A 104 34.39 -20.09 -3.75
C GLU A 104 33.20 -20.42 -4.66
N GLY A 105 32.07 -20.88 -4.09
CA GLY A 105 30.84 -21.24 -4.82
C GLY A 105 30.10 -20.07 -5.49
N SER A 106 30.12 -18.86 -4.91
CA SER A 106 29.38 -17.70 -5.47
C SER A 106 30.15 -16.95 -6.56
N VAL A 107 31.44 -17.25 -6.73
CA VAL A 107 32.30 -16.59 -7.73
C VAL A 107 32.03 -17.14 -9.14
N ARG A 108 31.55 -18.39 -9.25
CA ARG A 108 31.25 -19.01 -10.56
C ARG A 108 30.02 -18.41 -11.25
N GLU A 109 29.07 -17.87 -10.50
CA GLU A 109 27.86 -17.27 -11.05
C GLU A 109 28.13 -15.87 -11.64
N ILE A 110 29.03 -15.12 -10.99
CA ILE A 110 29.37 -13.72 -11.36
C ILE A 110 30.24 -13.65 -12.64
N VAL A 111 31.01 -14.69 -12.97
CA VAL A 111 31.90 -14.69 -14.15
C VAL A 111 31.17 -15.06 -15.45
N SER A 112 29.90 -15.48 -15.40
CA SER A 112 29.14 -15.84 -16.62
C SER A 112 28.52 -14.66 -17.38
N TYR A 113 28.64 -13.44 -16.86
CA TYR A 113 28.03 -12.26 -17.48
C TYR A 113 29.09 -11.21 -17.87
N VAL A 114 29.90 -11.54 -18.89
CA VAL A 114 30.59 -10.53 -19.68
C VAL A 114 29.98 -10.57 -21.08
N PRO A 115 29.07 -9.65 -21.42
CA PRO A 115 28.51 -9.57 -22.76
C PRO A 115 29.58 -9.12 -23.75
N THR A 116 29.89 -9.95 -24.74
CA THR A 116 30.58 -9.53 -25.97
C THR A 116 29.66 -8.58 -26.75
N PRO A 117 30.09 -7.36 -27.11
CA PRO A 117 29.25 -6.45 -27.86
C PRO A 117 29.35 -6.76 -29.36
N THR A 118 28.34 -7.43 -29.91
CA THR A 118 28.12 -7.49 -31.37
C THR A 118 26.67 -7.20 -31.70
N GLY A 119 26.45 -6.03 -32.30
CA GLY A 119 25.45 -5.84 -33.36
C GLY A 119 23.98 -5.56 -32.97
N ALA A 120 23.56 -4.33 -33.27
CA ALA A 120 22.21 -3.83 -33.55
C ALA A 120 21.27 -3.46 -32.37
N PRO A 121 20.54 -2.32 -32.47
CA PRO A 121 19.69 -1.81 -31.40
C PRO A 121 18.30 -2.45 -31.50
N GLN A 122 17.95 -3.30 -30.53
CA GLN A 122 16.58 -3.70 -30.30
C GLN A 122 16.14 -3.20 -28.94
N SER A 123 15.02 -2.48 -28.97
CA SER A 123 14.41 -1.71 -27.88
C SER A 123 14.46 -2.45 -26.55
N ALA A 124 15.30 -1.95 -25.64
CA ALA A 124 15.31 -2.39 -24.27
C ALA A 124 13.96 -2.04 -23.62
N VAL A 125 13.15 -3.06 -23.37
CA VAL A 125 12.11 -3.03 -22.35
C VAL A 125 12.82 -2.68 -21.04
N THR A 126 12.66 -1.44 -20.62
CA THR A 126 13.20 -0.95 -19.36
C THR A 126 12.41 -1.61 -18.24
N THR A 127 12.90 -2.74 -17.74
CA THR A 127 12.58 -3.24 -16.40
C THR A 127 12.93 -2.14 -15.42
N GLY A 128 11.89 -1.43 -14.98
CA GLY A 128 11.98 -0.21 -14.21
C GLY A 128 12.60 -0.46 -12.84
N LEU A 129 13.88 -0.08 -12.70
CA LEU A 129 14.37 0.51 -11.47
C LEU A 129 13.33 1.51 -10.99
N VAL A 130 12.89 1.40 -9.74
CA VAL A 130 11.94 2.33 -9.10
C VAL A 130 12.54 3.73 -9.12
N ARG A 131 12.34 4.43 -10.23
CA ARG A 131 12.62 5.84 -10.36
C ARG A 131 11.61 6.54 -9.46
N SER A 132 12.09 7.24 -8.44
CA SER A 132 11.25 8.16 -7.67
C SER A 132 10.52 9.06 -8.67
N ALA A 133 9.22 8.86 -8.82
CA ALA A 133 8.43 9.56 -9.82
C ALA A 133 8.42 11.04 -9.43
N THR A 134 8.78 11.92 -10.36
CA THR A 134 8.68 13.36 -10.10
C THR A 134 7.21 13.75 -9.94
N ALA A 135 6.93 14.85 -9.24
CA ALA A 135 5.56 15.35 -9.11
C ALA A 135 4.89 15.57 -10.47
N ASP A 136 5.66 15.99 -11.47
CA ASP A 136 5.17 16.20 -12.85
C ASP A 136 4.81 14.88 -13.54
N ASP A 137 5.58 13.81 -13.31
CA ASP A 137 5.26 12.48 -13.84
C ASP A 137 3.99 11.91 -13.21
N LEU A 138 3.78 12.13 -11.90
CA LEU A 138 2.56 11.72 -11.21
C LEU A 138 1.33 12.48 -11.73
N ARG A 139 1.43 13.81 -11.91
CA ARG A 139 0.34 14.60 -12.49
C ARG A 139 0.00 14.14 -13.90
N ARG A 140 1.00 13.94 -14.76
CA ARG A 140 0.79 13.45 -16.13
C ARG A 140 0.07 12.09 -16.16
N ARG A 141 0.42 11.18 -15.26
CA ARG A 141 -0.27 9.89 -15.11
C ARG A 141 -1.71 10.06 -14.61
N GLY A 142 -1.94 11.00 -13.68
CA GLY A 142 -3.26 11.37 -13.21
C GLY A 142 -4.16 11.93 -14.31
N ASP A 143 -3.64 12.85 -15.13
CA ASP A 143 -4.38 13.44 -16.24
C ASP A 143 -4.78 12.39 -17.29
N ALA A 144 -3.88 11.43 -17.57
CA ALA A 144 -4.18 10.31 -18.45
C ALA A 144 -5.28 9.38 -17.90
N LEU A 145 -5.35 9.20 -16.58
CA LEU A 145 -6.45 8.46 -15.93
C LEU A 145 -7.79 9.18 -16.10
N LEU A 146 -7.82 10.50 -15.87
CA LEU A 146 -9.03 11.31 -16.03
C LEU A 146 -9.51 11.33 -17.49
N ALA A 147 -8.58 11.43 -18.45
CA ALA A 147 -8.91 11.38 -19.87
C ALA A 147 -9.56 10.04 -20.26
N ARG A 148 -9.02 8.90 -19.76
CA ARG A 148 -9.63 7.58 -20.00
C ARG A 148 -10.98 7.44 -19.30
N SER A 149 -11.13 7.96 -18.09
CA SER A 149 -12.41 7.96 -17.38
C SER A 149 -13.50 8.79 -18.08
N ALA A 150 -13.11 9.76 -18.90
CA ALA A 150 -14.05 10.58 -19.68
C ALA A 150 -14.41 9.93 -21.03
N ASP A 151 -13.72 8.86 -21.43
CA ASP A 151 -13.98 8.14 -22.68
C ASP A 151 -15.18 7.20 -22.50
N VAL A 152 -16.27 7.49 -23.20
CA VAL A 152 -17.53 6.73 -23.14
C VAL A 152 -17.39 5.32 -23.74
N TYR A 153 -16.36 5.09 -24.57
CA TYR A 153 -16.08 3.77 -25.14
C TYR A 153 -15.12 2.93 -24.28
N PHE A 154 -14.56 3.49 -23.22
CA PHE A 154 -13.71 2.76 -22.32
C PHE A 154 -14.56 1.87 -21.39
N THR A 155 -14.39 0.55 -21.51
CA THR A 155 -15.02 -0.44 -20.64
C THR A 155 -13.97 -1.08 -19.74
N GLU A 156 -14.25 -1.17 -18.44
CA GLU A 156 -13.38 -1.82 -17.46
C GLU A 156 -14.14 -3.02 -16.88
N ASP A 157 -13.87 -4.22 -17.39
CA ASP A 157 -14.58 -5.44 -17.01
C ASP A 157 -14.19 -5.96 -15.62
N VAL A 158 -12.95 -5.68 -15.20
CA VAL A 158 -12.38 -6.10 -13.92
C VAL A 158 -11.57 -4.97 -13.32
N HIS A 159 -11.64 -4.79 -12.00
CA HIS A 159 -10.88 -3.73 -11.34
C HIS A 159 -9.36 -3.92 -11.55
N PRO A 160 -8.62 -2.91 -12.05
CA PRO A 160 -7.21 -2.99 -12.44
C PRO A 160 -6.22 -3.15 -11.27
N ALA A 161 -6.74 -3.30 -10.05
CA ALA A 161 -5.96 -3.53 -8.85
C ALA A 161 -5.89 -5.03 -8.51
N TYR A 162 -6.86 -5.82 -8.96
CA TYR A 162 -7.02 -7.21 -8.54
C TYR A 162 -5.82 -8.07 -8.92
N ASP A 163 -5.30 -7.91 -10.14
CA ASP A 163 -4.09 -8.57 -10.61
C ASP A 163 -2.88 -8.33 -9.68
N ARG A 164 -2.61 -7.04 -9.36
CA ARG A 164 -1.53 -6.66 -8.43
C ARG A 164 -1.79 -7.10 -6.99
N ILE A 165 -3.04 -7.25 -6.58
CA ILE A 165 -3.39 -7.76 -5.25
C ILE A 165 -3.13 -9.25 -5.17
N LEU A 166 -3.44 -10.02 -6.22
CA LEU A 166 -3.16 -11.46 -6.28
C LEU A 166 -1.66 -11.76 -6.12
N ASP A 167 -0.78 -10.95 -6.74
CA ASP A 167 0.67 -11.05 -6.55
C ASP A 167 1.16 -10.75 -5.12
N GLN A 168 0.34 -10.05 -4.33
CA GLN A 168 0.65 -9.66 -2.96
C GLN A 168 -0.01 -10.56 -1.91
N LEU A 169 -0.77 -11.56 -2.33
CA LEU A 169 -1.47 -12.49 -1.43
C LEU A 169 -0.66 -13.77 -1.21
N ALA A 170 -0.57 -14.17 0.07
CA ALA A 170 -0.17 -15.53 0.41
C ALA A 170 -1.32 -16.52 0.15
N PRO A 171 -1.04 -17.79 -0.17
CA PRO A 171 -2.08 -18.81 -0.33
C PRO A 171 -2.99 -18.97 0.90
N ASP A 172 -2.46 -18.79 2.11
CA ASP A 172 -3.24 -18.84 3.35
C ASP A 172 -4.12 -17.60 3.55
N GLU A 173 -3.73 -16.43 3.03
CA GLU A 173 -4.57 -15.23 3.01
C GLU A 173 -5.77 -15.41 2.08
N ALA A 174 -5.57 -16.05 0.92
CA ALA A 174 -6.66 -16.40 0.02
C ALA A 174 -7.67 -17.37 0.67
N ARG A 175 -7.21 -18.28 1.53
CA ARG A 175 -8.11 -19.17 2.31
C ARG A 175 -8.95 -18.39 3.31
N ILE A 176 -8.34 -17.44 4.02
CA ILE A 176 -9.04 -16.53 4.94
C ILE A 176 -10.13 -15.77 4.19
N LEU A 177 -9.79 -15.14 3.06
CA LEU A 177 -10.73 -14.37 2.24
C LEU A 177 -11.89 -15.25 1.75
N ARG A 178 -11.60 -16.43 1.20
CA ARG A 178 -12.62 -17.39 0.77
C ARG A 178 -13.54 -17.80 1.92
N PHE A 179 -12.97 -18.09 3.09
CA PHE A 179 -13.76 -18.43 4.27
C PHE A 179 -14.70 -17.28 4.67
N MET A 180 -14.19 -16.05 4.72
CA MET A 180 -14.99 -14.88 5.06
C MET A 180 -16.08 -14.59 4.02
N ALA A 181 -15.80 -14.76 2.73
CA ALA A 181 -16.80 -14.59 1.67
C ALA A 181 -17.96 -15.59 1.81
N LEU A 182 -17.68 -16.82 2.24
CA LEU A 182 -18.69 -17.86 2.41
C LEU A 182 -19.46 -17.77 3.73
N GLN A 183 -18.78 -17.35 4.80
CA GLN A 183 -19.35 -17.38 6.16
C GLN A 183 -19.82 -16.00 6.65
N GLY A 184 -19.55 -14.95 5.88
CA GLY A 184 -19.85 -13.58 6.22
C GLY A 184 -19.02 -13.05 7.41
N PRO A 185 -19.51 -11.98 8.07
CA PRO A 185 -18.86 -11.35 9.22
C PRO A 185 -18.50 -12.33 10.35
N GLN A 186 -17.30 -12.19 10.90
CA GLN A 186 -16.77 -13.06 11.94
C GLN A 186 -16.54 -12.31 13.26
N PRO A 187 -16.63 -12.98 14.42
CA PRO A 187 -16.42 -12.31 15.71
C PRO A 187 -14.95 -11.88 15.86
N SER A 188 -14.76 -10.68 16.43
CA SER A 188 -13.47 -10.18 16.90
C SER A 188 -13.65 -9.58 18.29
N VAL A 189 -12.66 -9.69 19.15
CA VAL A 189 -12.72 -9.12 20.50
C VAL A 189 -11.44 -8.38 20.87
N ASP A 190 -11.62 -7.25 21.55
CA ASP A 190 -10.54 -6.56 22.25
C ASP A 190 -10.64 -6.85 23.74
N VAL A 191 -9.50 -7.14 24.36
CA VAL A 191 -9.38 -7.27 25.81
C VAL A 191 -8.70 -6.04 26.37
N ARG A 192 -9.35 -5.39 27.34
CA ARG A 192 -8.85 -4.18 27.99
C ARG A 192 -8.74 -4.36 29.49
N THR A 193 -7.83 -3.62 30.10
CA THR A 193 -7.81 -3.47 31.56
C THR A 193 -9.05 -2.70 32.01
N ASN A 194 -9.57 -3.07 33.18
CA ASN A 194 -10.68 -2.38 33.80
C ASN A 194 -10.18 -1.55 34.96
N ARG A 195 -10.45 -0.24 34.91
CA ARG A 195 -10.16 0.70 35.98
C ARG A 195 -11.47 1.40 36.38
N PRO A 196 -11.65 1.76 37.66
CA PRO A 196 -12.82 2.52 38.09
C PRO A 196 -13.05 3.73 37.19
N LEU A 197 -14.31 3.96 36.78
CA LEU A 197 -14.72 5.04 35.87
C LEU A 197 -14.17 4.98 34.43
N GLY A 198 -13.48 3.90 34.05
CA GLY A 198 -12.95 3.71 32.69
C GLY A 198 -11.73 4.58 32.32
N ILE A 199 -11.32 5.49 33.22
CA ILE A 199 -10.17 6.37 33.03
C ILE A 199 -8.89 5.54 33.17
N GLY A 200 -8.06 5.56 32.13
CA GLY A 200 -6.84 4.75 32.06
C GLY A 200 -7.08 3.27 31.73
N SER A 201 -8.23 2.90 31.16
CA SER A 201 -8.37 1.57 30.54
C SER A 201 -7.40 1.46 29.37
N GLU A 202 -6.54 0.44 29.40
CA GLU A 202 -5.50 0.17 28.40
C GLU A 202 -5.89 -1.06 27.58
N LEU A 203 -5.58 -1.05 26.28
CA LEU A 203 -5.75 -2.21 25.42
C LEU A 203 -4.63 -3.22 25.71
N VAL A 204 -5.02 -4.43 26.11
CA VAL A 204 -4.07 -5.52 26.42
C VAL A 204 -3.82 -6.37 25.18
N ALA A 205 -4.88 -6.69 24.45
CA ALA A 205 -4.83 -7.34 23.16
C ALA A 205 -6.03 -6.90 22.33
N GLY A 206 -5.79 -6.57 21.07
CA GLY A 206 -6.84 -6.16 20.13
C GLY A 206 -6.98 -7.13 18.98
N ASP A 207 -8.13 -7.06 18.32
CA ASP A 207 -8.46 -7.82 17.11
C ASP A 207 -8.29 -9.34 17.26
N LEU A 208 -8.59 -9.87 18.45
CA LEU A 208 -8.51 -11.31 18.69
C LEU A 208 -9.65 -12.00 17.95
N THR A 209 -9.30 -12.97 17.11
CA THR A 209 -10.26 -13.73 16.31
C THR A 209 -9.75 -15.16 16.08
N SER A 210 -10.65 -16.05 15.65
CA SER A 210 -10.34 -17.44 15.28
C SER A 210 -10.42 -17.69 13.77
N VAL A 211 -10.56 -16.63 12.98
CA VAL A 211 -10.75 -16.70 11.52
C VAL A 211 -9.61 -17.44 10.81
N PRO A 212 -8.32 -17.15 11.08
CA PRO A 212 -7.23 -17.90 10.45
C PRO A 212 -7.31 -19.40 10.74
N GLU A 213 -7.54 -19.80 11.98
CA GLU A 213 -7.66 -21.20 12.39
C GLU A 213 -8.85 -21.89 11.72
N GLN A 214 -10.01 -21.22 11.67
CA GLN A 214 -11.22 -21.71 11.02
C GLN A 214 -11.07 -21.83 9.49
N SER A 215 -10.24 -20.99 8.88
CA SER A 215 -9.98 -21.01 7.44
C SER A 215 -8.99 -22.11 7.00
N GLY A 216 -8.38 -22.83 7.94
CA GLY A 216 -7.45 -23.92 7.62
C GLY A 216 -6.12 -23.43 7.03
N VAL A 217 -5.59 -22.33 7.57
CA VAL A 217 -4.24 -21.86 7.22
C VAL A 217 -3.19 -22.95 7.54
N ARG A 218 -2.16 -23.07 6.71
CA ARG A 218 -1.04 -24.01 6.94
C ARG A 218 -0.12 -23.55 8.06
N TYR A 219 0.02 -22.24 8.25
CA TYR A 219 0.94 -21.64 9.22
C TYR A 219 0.21 -20.73 10.22
N PRO A 220 -0.42 -21.29 11.28
CA PRO A 220 -1.16 -20.51 12.28
C PRO A 220 -0.31 -19.52 13.08
N ASP A 221 1.01 -19.74 13.16
CA ASP A 221 1.97 -18.80 13.76
C ASP A 221 2.03 -17.46 13.00
N ARG A 222 1.63 -17.45 11.72
CA ARG A 222 1.61 -16.27 10.85
C ARG A 222 0.25 -15.57 10.77
N SER A 223 -0.76 -16.08 11.48
CA SER A 223 -2.14 -15.57 11.48
C SER A 223 -2.24 -14.04 11.57
N ARG A 224 -1.47 -13.43 12.49
CA ARG A 224 -1.47 -11.97 12.66
C ARG A 224 -0.91 -11.24 11.44
N HIS A 225 0.13 -11.76 10.80
CA HIS A 225 0.71 -11.16 9.60
C HIS A 225 -0.26 -11.20 8.42
N TYR A 226 -0.99 -12.32 8.28
CA TYR A 226 -2.02 -12.46 7.25
C TYR A 226 -3.11 -11.41 7.40
N LEU A 227 -3.67 -11.26 8.61
CA LEU A 227 -4.72 -10.26 8.86
C LEU A 227 -4.23 -8.82 8.64
N ILE A 228 -2.97 -8.51 9.01
CA ILE A 228 -2.38 -7.19 8.75
C ILE A 228 -2.24 -6.92 7.25
N ASN A 229 -1.78 -7.90 6.46
CA ASN A 229 -1.66 -7.72 5.02
C ASN A 229 -3.03 -7.56 4.35
N LEU A 230 -4.03 -8.37 4.74
CA LEU A 230 -5.39 -8.25 4.22
C LEU A 230 -6.02 -6.89 4.54
N ASN A 231 -5.78 -6.35 5.74
CA ASN A 231 -6.20 -4.99 6.10
C ASN A 231 -5.43 -3.93 5.29
N ARG A 232 -4.11 -4.07 5.13
CA ARG A 232 -3.27 -3.17 4.31
C ARG A 232 -3.72 -3.12 2.85
N LEU A 233 -4.16 -4.25 2.30
CA LEU A 233 -4.70 -4.36 0.94
C LEU A 233 -6.13 -3.81 0.82
N GLY A 234 -6.75 -3.40 1.93
CA GLY A 234 -8.11 -2.87 1.96
C GLY A 234 -9.19 -3.93 1.76
N LEU A 235 -8.88 -5.22 1.94
CA LEU A 235 -9.81 -6.33 1.70
C LEU A 235 -10.64 -6.68 2.95
N THR A 236 -10.13 -6.37 4.14
CA THR A 236 -10.81 -6.63 5.41
C THR A 236 -10.85 -5.39 6.29
N MET A 237 -11.91 -5.26 7.10
CA MET A 237 -12.03 -4.22 8.12
C MET A 237 -12.57 -4.76 9.44
N THR A 238 -12.27 -4.07 10.53
CA THR A 238 -12.92 -4.28 11.83
C THR A 238 -14.06 -3.27 11.98
N SER A 239 -15.25 -3.72 12.38
CA SER A 239 -16.42 -2.88 12.68
C SER A 239 -16.91 -3.12 14.11
N ASP A 240 -17.50 -2.09 14.72
CA ASP A 240 -18.19 -2.21 16.00
C ASP A 240 -19.57 -2.89 15.89
N ASP A 241 -20.06 -3.11 14.66
CA ASP A 241 -21.31 -3.83 14.41
C ASP A 241 -21.18 -5.29 14.85
N PRO A 242 -22.00 -5.77 15.79
CA PRO A 242 -21.83 -7.10 16.35
C PRO A 242 -22.27 -8.20 15.38
N VAL A 243 -21.74 -9.40 15.59
CA VAL A 243 -22.29 -10.65 15.02
C VAL A 243 -23.21 -11.35 16.02
N VAL A 244 -23.79 -12.48 15.64
CA VAL A 244 -24.65 -13.29 16.53
C VAL A 244 -23.89 -13.70 17.80
N LEU A 245 -24.56 -13.59 18.95
CA LEU A 245 -23.94 -13.78 20.27
C LEU A 245 -23.23 -15.13 20.43
N SER A 246 -23.78 -16.20 19.84
CA SER A 246 -23.22 -17.55 19.90
C SER A 246 -21.79 -17.64 19.35
N ARG A 247 -21.45 -16.84 18.32
CA ARG A 247 -20.08 -16.80 17.76
C ARG A 247 -19.07 -16.22 18.76
N TYR A 248 -19.48 -15.22 19.55
CA TYR A 248 -18.61 -14.67 20.60
C TYR A 248 -18.39 -15.65 21.75
N MET A 249 -19.40 -16.40 22.16
CA MET A 249 -19.24 -17.38 23.24
C MET A 249 -18.17 -18.43 22.91
N VAL A 250 -18.10 -18.85 21.64
CA VAL A 250 -17.06 -19.79 21.16
C VAL A 250 -15.69 -19.12 21.10
N LEU A 251 -15.62 -17.84 20.71
CA LEU A 251 -14.36 -17.10 20.65
C LEU A 251 -13.80 -16.77 22.04
N GLU A 252 -14.65 -16.41 22.99
CA GLU A 252 -14.26 -15.99 24.35
C GLU A 252 -13.61 -17.11 25.16
N VAL A 253 -13.91 -18.37 24.83
CA VAL A 253 -13.28 -19.57 25.43
C VAL A 253 -12.02 -20.03 24.69
N GLN A 254 -11.60 -19.33 23.63
CA GLN A 254 -10.37 -19.70 22.91
C GLN A 254 -9.14 -19.39 23.76
N PRO A 255 -8.08 -20.23 23.67
CA PRO A 255 -6.85 -20.04 24.46
C PRO A 255 -6.22 -18.64 24.31
N VAL A 256 -6.31 -18.06 23.11
CA VAL A 256 -5.76 -16.72 22.84
C VAL A 256 -6.47 -15.62 23.63
N VAL A 257 -7.79 -15.72 23.79
CA VAL A 257 -8.60 -14.75 24.55
C VAL A 257 -8.40 -14.98 26.04
N GLU A 258 -8.41 -16.24 26.50
CA GLU A 258 -8.13 -16.55 27.92
C GLU A 258 -6.76 -16.03 28.37
N GLN A 259 -5.73 -16.17 27.54
CA GLN A 259 -4.40 -15.63 27.82
C GLN A 259 -4.41 -14.11 27.92
N ALA A 260 -5.15 -13.43 27.04
CA ALA A 260 -5.30 -11.97 27.10
C ALA A 260 -6.06 -11.52 28.36
N LEU A 261 -7.11 -12.23 28.76
CA LEU A 261 -7.87 -11.97 30.00
C LEU A 261 -6.99 -12.13 31.24
N LYS A 262 -6.18 -13.20 31.29
CA LYS A 262 -5.20 -13.43 32.39
C LYS A 262 -4.18 -12.29 32.48
N LYS A 263 -3.67 -11.81 31.33
CA LYS A 263 -2.73 -10.68 31.27
C LYS A 263 -3.37 -9.35 31.70
N ALA A 264 -4.67 -9.18 31.47
CA ALA A 264 -5.40 -7.95 31.78
C ALA A 264 -5.70 -7.75 33.29
N GLY A 265 -5.52 -8.78 34.12
CA GLY A 265 -5.62 -8.69 35.57
C GLY A 265 -7.05 -8.87 36.11
N ARG A 266 -7.39 -8.15 37.19
CA ARG A 266 -8.71 -8.30 37.84
C ARG A 266 -9.80 -7.59 37.03
N VAL A 267 -10.86 -8.35 36.72
CA VAL A 267 -12.10 -7.89 36.07
C VAL A 267 -11.88 -7.29 34.67
N PRO A 268 -11.22 -7.98 33.73
CA PRO A 268 -10.97 -7.44 32.39
C PRO A 268 -12.26 -7.11 31.63
N LYS A 269 -12.19 -6.09 30.76
CA LYS A 269 -13.31 -5.71 29.89
C LYS A 269 -13.11 -6.30 28.50
N ILE A 270 -14.10 -7.05 28.02
CA ILE A 270 -14.18 -7.52 26.64
C ILE A 270 -14.99 -6.52 25.83
N VAL A 271 -14.44 -6.05 24.72
CA VAL A 271 -15.16 -5.23 23.73
C VAL A 271 -15.37 -6.10 22.50
N ARG A 272 -16.62 -6.41 22.20
CA ARG A 272 -17.01 -7.24 21.06
C ARG A 272 -17.09 -6.37 19.81
N LYS A 273 -16.44 -6.83 18.75
CA LYS A 273 -16.37 -6.24 17.42
C LYS A 273 -16.62 -7.32 16.37
N SER A 274 -16.54 -6.96 15.10
CA SER A 274 -16.60 -7.92 13.98
C SER A 274 -15.45 -7.68 13.01
N LEU A 275 -14.92 -8.77 12.45
CA LEU A 275 -14.03 -8.77 11.30
C LEU A 275 -14.88 -9.03 10.05
N ARG A 276 -14.77 -8.16 9.05
CA ARG A 276 -15.60 -8.16 7.84
C ARG A 276 -14.75 -8.01 6.60
N LEU A 277 -15.28 -8.47 5.46
CA LEU A 277 -14.77 -8.01 4.17
C LEU A 277 -15.21 -6.56 3.95
N THR A 278 -14.40 -5.79 3.24
CA THR A 278 -14.85 -4.49 2.71
C THR A 278 -15.69 -4.73 1.46
N GLU A 279 -16.46 -3.74 1.00
CA GLU A 279 -17.18 -3.86 -0.29
C GLU A 279 -16.21 -4.19 -1.44
N PHE A 280 -15.03 -3.57 -1.42
CA PHE A 280 -13.93 -3.88 -2.34
C PHE A 280 -13.40 -5.32 -2.18
N GLY A 281 -13.29 -5.80 -0.94
CA GLY A 281 -12.86 -7.17 -0.64
C GLY A 281 -13.90 -8.22 -1.04
N GLU A 282 -15.19 -7.93 -0.90
CA GLU A 282 -16.28 -8.78 -1.35
C GLU A 282 -16.25 -8.92 -2.88
N ASP A 283 -16.21 -7.80 -3.60
CA ASP A 283 -16.12 -7.80 -5.06
C ASP A 283 -14.85 -8.50 -5.58
N PHE A 284 -13.70 -8.27 -4.91
CA PHE A 284 -12.47 -9.01 -5.18
C PHE A 284 -12.66 -10.53 -5.04
N CYS A 285 -13.31 -10.99 -3.96
CA CYS A 285 -13.55 -12.42 -3.75
C CYS A 285 -14.49 -13.00 -4.81
N HIS A 286 -15.56 -12.29 -5.16
CA HIS A 286 -16.51 -12.71 -6.21
C HIS A 286 -15.86 -12.79 -7.59
N THR A 287 -14.94 -11.88 -7.89
CA THR A 287 -14.26 -11.82 -9.19
C THR A 287 -13.13 -12.84 -9.29
N CYS A 288 -12.32 -12.97 -8.23
CA CYS A 288 -11.06 -13.73 -8.28
C CYS A 288 -11.18 -15.18 -7.80
N PHE A 289 -12.21 -15.55 -7.03
CA PHE A 289 -12.34 -16.89 -6.46
C PHE A 289 -13.59 -17.63 -6.95
N SER A 290 -13.44 -18.93 -7.17
CA SER A 290 -14.58 -19.84 -7.35
C SER A 290 -15.23 -20.15 -6.00
N ILE A 291 -16.12 -19.26 -5.56
CA ILE A 291 -16.85 -19.38 -4.28
C ILE A 291 -18.22 -20.07 -4.41
N ASN A 292 -18.69 -20.30 -5.63
CA ASN A 292 -19.86 -21.13 -5.89
C ASN A 292 -19.41 -22.54 -6.28
N GLY A 293 -19.68 -23.52 -5.41
CA GLY A 293 -19.62 -24.95 -5.71
C GLY A 293 -20.98 -25.57 -5.47
#